data_AF-A0A969HF95-F1
#
_entry.id   AF-A0A969HF95-F1
#
_cell.length_a   1.000
_cell.length_b   1.000
_cell.length_c   1.000
_cell.angle_alpha   90.00
_cell.angle_beta   90.00
_cell.angle_gamma   90.00
#
_symmetry.space_group_name_H-M   'P 1'
#
loop_
_entity.id
_entity.type
_entity.pdbx_description
1 polymer ?
#
loop_
_entity_poly.entity_id
_entity_poly.type
_entity_poly.pdbx_seq_one_letter_code
_entity_poly.pdbx_strand_id
1 'polypeptide(L)'
;MTANFPSLNRTVIYLALAALLGLALWLRLRFIHTVQLYPDEFVTLLAIKMIGEKGLPVMPSGLFYDHGLLFSYLGSLAAWLGPARWLARYASMLFGLATLGLTFWLGRRWFSPGVGLIAVTGLAIAPAAIEWSSRARMYALLQLLVLLTLWLAYEGIVQNRASLRWTALLAYLGATLTHFVAVALAPPLVLAGIAIWWRKRRGREDARTREALSPHRLIASSPHLLAEAAVFTLILAVAFLVKRTGQPKGIEALEASGALPGLGQVFNIYSNFSFNPIDGWQAIAPFYLTLPALIFAPFALIAIVISFLASP
;
A
#
# COMPACT_ATOMS: atom_id res chain seq x y z
N MET A 1 -12.06 -23.35 27.59
CA MET A 1 -13.29 -22.55 27.49
C MET A 1 -13.25 -21.78 26.18
N THR A 2 -13.85 -22.31 25.12
CA THR A 2 -14.06 -21.57 23.87
C THR A 2 -15.19 -20.57 24.12
N ALA A 3 -14.87 -19.28 24.18
CA ALA A 3 -15.89 -18.24 24.27
C ALA A 3 -16.71 -18.27 22.98
N ASN A 4 -17.91 -18.84 23.04
CA ASN A 4 -18.90 -18.76 21.96
C ASN A 4 -19.38 -17.31 21.87
N PHE A 5 -18.68 -16.49 21.09
CA PHE A 5 -19.18 -15.18 20.73
C PHE A 5 -20.49 -15.36 19.94
N PRO A 6 -21.59 -14.71 20.32
CA PRO A 6 -22.84 -14.80 19.57
C PRO A 6 -22.58 -14.34 18.14
N SER A 7 -22.98 -15.17 17.16
CA SER A 7 -22.86 -14.81 15.75
C SER A 7 -23.72 -13.57 15.49
N LEU A 8 -23.09 -12.41 15.26
CA LEU A 8 -23.80 -11.19 14.94
C LEU A 8 -24.75 -11.41 13.76
N ASN A 9 -25.98 -10.91 13.87
CA ASN A 9 -26.96 -10.96 12.79
C ASN A 9 -26.39 -10.26 11.55
N ARG A 10 -26.45 -10.92 10.38
CA ARG A 10 -25.96 -10.40 9.10
C ARG A 10 -26.54 -9.01 8.79
N THR A 11 -27.82 -8.81 9.07
CA THR A 11 -28.48 -7.51 8.87
C THR A 11 -27.83 -6.42 9.71
N VAL A 12 -27.54 -6.70 10.98
CA VAL A 12 -26.87 -5.75 11.89
C VAL A 12 -25.47 -5.41 11.39
N ILE A 13 -24.71 -6.40 10.90
CA ILE A 13 -23.36 -6.16 10.34
C ILE A 13 -23.42 -5.23 9.13
N TYR A 14 -24.34 -5.48 8.19
CA TYR A 14 -24.44 -4.65 6.99
C TYR A 14 -24.99 -3.25 7.28
N LEU A 15 -25.92 -3.11 8.24
CA LEU A 15 -26.39 -1.80 8.70
C LEU A 15 -25.26 -1.02 9.38
N ALA A 16 -24.46 -1.67 10.24
CA ALA A 16 -23.30 -1.05 10.87
C ALA A 16 -22.27 -0.61 9.83
N LEU A 17 -21.97 -1.45 8.84
CA LEU A 17 -21.07 -1.11 7.75
C LEU A 17 -21.60 0.07 6.92
N ALA A 18 -22.88 0.07 6.56
CA ALA A 18 -23.50 1.16 5.81
C ALA A 18 -23.44 2.48 6.59
N ALA A 19 -23.73 2.45 7.89
CA ALA A 19 -23.61 3.61 8.77
C ALA A 19 -22.16 4.11 8.86
N LEU A 20 -21.18 3.21 9.00
CA LEU A 20 -19.76 3.56 9.03
C LEU A 20 -19.27 4.17 7.70
N LEU A 21 -19.66 3.59 6.56
CA LEU A 21 -19.33 4.15 5.24
C LEU A 21 -20.01 5.50 5.02
N GLY A 22 -21.26 5.67 5.46
CA GLY A 22 -21.98 6.94 5.42
C GLY A 22 -21.29 8.02 6.27
N LEU A 23 -20.90 7.69 7.50
CA LEU A 23 -20.13 8.57 8.38
C LEU A 23 -18.76 8.92 7.76
N ALA A 24 -18.04 7.92 7.24
CA ALA A 24 -16.74 8.11 6.61
C ALA A 24 -16.82 9.02 5.38
N LEU A 25 -17.86 8.86 4.55
CA LEU A 25 -18.15 9.72 3.40
C LEU A 25 -18.47 11.14 3.87
N TRP A 26 -19.35 11.30 4.86
CA TRP A 26 -19.72 12.61 5.38
C TRP A 26 -18.52 13.38 5.94
N LEU A 27 -17.67 12.74 6.74
CA LEU A 27 -16.45 13.34 7.30
C LEU A 27 -15.49 13.83 6.19
N ARG A 28 -15.28 13.01 5.15
CA ARG A 28 -14.40 13.34 4.03
C ARG A 28 -14.97 14.46 3.16
N LEU A 29 -16.28 14.43 2.87
CA LEU A 29 -16.94 15.52 2.16
C LEU A 29 -16.85 16.83 2.94
N ARG A 30 -17.12 16.81 4.25
CA ARG A 30 -16.94 17.98 5.12
C ARG A 30 -15.52 18.51 5.01
N PHE A 31 -14.51 17.65 5.14
CA PHE A 31 -13.10 18.04 5.00
C PHE A 31 -12.82 18.70 3.64
N ILE A 32 -13.24 18.07 2.54
CA ILE A 32 -12.99 18.58 1.19
C ILE A 32 -13.49 20.02 1.05
N HIS A 33 -14.68 20.31 1.59
CA HIS A 33 -15.34 21.60 1.46
C HIS A 33 -14.92 22.66 2.49
N THR A 34 -14.43 22.27 3.67
CA THR A 34 -14.07 23.22 4.73
C THR A 34 -12.58 23.46 4.87
N VAL A 35 -11.73 22.53 4.42
CA VAL A 35 -10.27 22.61 4.60
C VAL A 35 -9.59 23.16 3.36
N GLN A 36 -8.72 24.16 3.56
CA GLN A 36 -7.92 24.78 2.51
C GLN A 36 -6.90 23.80 1.89
N LEU A 37 -6.31 24.19 0.77
CA LEU A 37 -5.27 23.40 0.10
C LEU A 37 -4.00 23.35 0.95
N TYR A 38 -3.47 22.15 1.14
CA TYR A 38 -2.13 21.93 1.68
C TYR A 38 -1.06 22.37 0.66
N PRO A 39 0.12 22.84 1.10
CA PRO A 39 1.21 23.21 0.19
C PRO A 39 1.48 22.17 -0.92
N ASP A 40 1.56 20.89 -0.55
CA ASP A 40 1.87 19.84 -1.52
C ASP A 40 0.72 19.54 -2.50
N GLU A 41 -0.52 19.94 -2.20
CA GLU A 41 -1.65 19.79 -3.13
C GLU A 41 -1.48 20.71 -4.34
N PHE A 42 -0.89 21.89 -4.16
CA PHE A 42 -0.60 22.79 -5.29
C PHE A 42 0.37 22.16 -6.29
N VAL A 43 1.37 21.43 -5.80
CA VAL A 43 2.33 20.72 -6.66
C VAL A 43 1.63 19.60 -7.45
N THR A 44 0.77 18.80 -6.79
CA THR A 44 -0.02 17.78 -7.47
C THR A 44 -0.94 18.38 -8.54
N LEU A 45 -1.63 19.48 -8.22
CA LEU A 45 -2.56 20.15 -9.13
C LEU A 45 -1.83 20.78 -10.33
N LEU A 46 -0.64 21.32 -10.11
CA LEU A 46 0.21 21.80 -11.18
C LEU A 46 0.68 20.63 -12.07
N ALA A 47 1.09 19.50 -11.49
CA ALA A 47 1.43 18.31 -12.27
C ALA A 47 0.26 17.79 -13.13
N ILE A 48 -0.96 17.75 -12.56
CA ILE A 48 -2.19 17.42 -13.29
C ILE A 48 -2.40 18.34 -14.49
N LYS A 49 -2.21 19.65 -14.30
CA LYS A 49 -2.28 20.65 -15.37
C LYS A 49 -1.20 20.43 -16.43
N MET A 50 0.05 20.22 -16.02
CA MET A 50 1.17 20.00 -16.95
C MET A 50 0.96 18.74 -17.80
N ILE A 51 0.39 17.68 -17.23
CA ILE A 51 0.02 16.48 -18.00
C ILE A 51 -1.03 16.83 -19.07
N GLY A 52 -2.04 17.64 -18.73
CA GLY A 52 -3.06 18.06 -19.69
C GLY A 52 -2.50 18.91 -20.84
N GLU A 53 -1.52 19.76 -20.55
CA GLU A 53 -0.92 20.67 -21.55
C GLU A 53 0.20 20.03 -22.38
N LYS A 54 1.03 19.19 -21.76
CA LYS A 54 2.29 18.67 -22.36
C LYS A 54 2.35 17.14 -22.45
N GLY A 55 1.35 16.43 -21.93
CA GLY A 55 1.36 14.97 -21.81
C GLY A 55 2.25 14.41 -20.69
N LEU A 56 3.11 15.25 -20.07
CA LEU A 56 4.04 14.85 -19.02
C LEU A 56 4.01 15.84 -17.84
N PRO A 57 4.22 15.38 -16.59
CA PRO A 57 4.23 16.23 -15.41
C PRO A 57 5.56 16.97 -15.22
N VAL A 58 5.99 17.72 -16.24
CA VAL A 58 7.20 18.54 -16.19
C VAL A 58 6.81 19.96 -15.78
N MET A 59 7.27 20.35 -14.60
CA MET A 59 6.99 21.64 -13.98
C MET A 59 7.63 22.80 -14.78
N PRO A 60 7.17 24.05 -14.61
CA PRO A 60 7.80 25.20 -15.28
C PRO A 60 9.30 25.37 -14.99
N SER A 61 9.76 24.88 -13.83
CA SER A 61 11.19 24.83 -13.48
C SER A 61 12.01 23.79 -14.25
N GLY A 62 11.37 22.95 -15.09
CA GLY A 62 11.98 21.80 -15.75
C GLY A 62 12.02 20.54 -14.89
N LEU A 63 11.59 20.60 -13.62
CA LEU A 63 11.56 19.43 -12.74
C LEU A 63 10.46 18.45 -13.15
N PHE A 64 10.80 17.17 -13.26
CA PHE A 64 9.81 16.10 -13.45
C PHE A 64 9.18 15.74 -12.11
N TYR A 65 7.84 15.76 -12.02
CA TYR A 65 7.15 15.38 -10.80
C TYR A 65 6.89 13.87 -10.77
N ASP A 66 7.72 13.16 -9.99
CA ASP A 66 7.67 11.70 -9.80
C ASP A 66 6.68 11.25 -8.71
N HIS A 67 6.37 12.13 -7.76
CA HIS A 67 5.52 11.79 -6.62
C HIS A 67 4.08 11.68 -7.09
N GLY A 68 3.36 10.59 -6.80
CA GLY A 68 1.96 10.49 -7.23
C GLY A 68 1.80 10.48 -8.75
N LEU A 69 2.74 9.92 -9.52
CA LEU A 69 2.70 9.93 -10.98
C LEU A 69 1.39 9.33 -11.51
N LEU A 70 1.05 8.10 -11.08
CA LEU A 70 -0.22 7.46 -11.47
C LEU A 70 -1.43 8.30 -11.04
N PHE A 71 -1.42 8.83 -9.82
CA PHE A 71 -2.50 9.67 -9.30
C PHE A 71 -2.69 10.95 -10.13
N SER A 72 -1.59 11.56 -10.58
CA SER A 72 -1.61 12.79 -11.37
C SER A 72 -2.13 12.54 -12.79
N TYR A 73 -1.81 11.40 -13.41
CA TYR A 73 -2.42 11.01 -14.69
C TYR A 73 -3.92 10.77 -14.56
N LEU A 74 -4.35 10.05 -13.51
CA LEU A 74 -5.78 9.85 -13.24
C LEU A 74 -6.49 11.18 -12.95
N GLY A 75 -5.84 12.08 -12.21
CA GLY A 75 -6.34 13.43 -11.95
C GLY A 75 -6.43 14.29 -13.20
N SER A 76 -5.47 14.17 -14.12
CA SER A 76 -5.48 14.84 -15.42
C SER A 76 -6.62 14.34 -16.29
N LEU A 77 -6.84 13.02 -16.36
CA LEU A 77 -8.00 12.45 -17.03
C LEU A 77 -9.31 12.94 -16.42
N ALA A 78 -9.41 12.94 -15.09
CA ALA A 78 -10.61 13.42 -14.40
C ALA A 78 -10.88 14.91 -14.64
N ALA A 79 -9.84 15.74 -14.77
CA ALA A 79 -9.98 17.19 -14.99
C ALA A 79 -10.73 17.56 -16.27
N TRP A 80 -10.94 16.63 -17.20
CA TRP A 80 -11.81 16.81 -18.37
C TRP A 80 -13.28 16.98 -17.99
N LEU A 81 -13.66 16.51 -16.80
CA LEU A 81 -15.03 16.56 -16.27
C LEU A 81 -15.30 17.79 -15.39
N GLY A 82 -14.29 18.62 -15.12
CA GLY A 82 -14.43 19.78 -14.24
C GLY A 82 -13.15 20.17 -13.48
N PRO A 83 -13.26 21.07 -12.48
CA PRO A 83 -12.09 21.65 -11.84
C PRO A 83 -11.23 20.60 -11.12
N ALA A 84 -9.96 20.49 -11.53
CA ALA A 84 -9.00 19.51 -10.99
C ALA A 84 -8.89 19.54 -9.46
N ARG A 85 -8.99 20.74 -8.85
CA ARG A 85 -9.00 20.92 -7.38
C ARG A 85 -10.00 19.99 -6.69
N TRP A 86 -11.23 19.94 -7.20
CA TRP A 86 -12.31 19.18 -6.59
C TRP A 86 -12.25 17.72 -7.01
N LEU A 87 -12.07 17.47 -8.31
CA LEU A 87 -12.07 16.11 -8.85
C LEU A 87 -10.91 15.25 -8.32
N ALA A 88 -9.72 15.81 -8.14
CA ALA A 88 -8.61 15.09 -7.53
C ALA A 88 -8.87 14.74 -6.05
N ARG A 89 -9.51 15.65 -5.30
CA ARG A 89 -9.92 15.38 -3.90
C ARG A 89 -11.01 14.32 -3.82
N TYR A 90 -12.01 14.37 -4.69
CA TYR A 90 -13.05 13.34 -4.76
C TYR A 90 -12.49 11.98 -5.20
N ALA A 91 -11.56 11.94 -6.15
CA ALA A 91 -10.87 10.70 -6.51
C ALA A 91 -10.12 10.09 -5.31
N SER A 92 -9.34 10.91 -4.59
CA SER A 92 -8.68 10.49 -3.35
C SER A 92 -9.67 9.92 -2.32
N MET A 93 -10.83 10.58 -2.17
CA MET A 93 -11.89 10.14 -1.26
C MET A 93 -12.46 8.78 -1.68
N LEU A 94 -12.73 8.59 -2.97
CA LEU A 94 -13.21 7.32 -3.49
C LEU A 94 -12.20 6.19 -3.27
N PHE A 95 -10.90 6.43 -3.46
CA PHE A 95 -9.87 5.45 -3.12
C PHE A 95 -9.82 5.14 -1.62
N GLY A 96 -10.00 6.15 -0.77
CA GLY A 96 -10.11 5.98 0.68
C GLY A 96 -11.32 5.13 1.08
N LEU A 97 -12.49 5.39 0.50
CA LEU A 97 -13.71 4.62 0.76
C LEU A 97 -13.61 3.18 0.22
N ALA A 98 -13.01 2.99 -0.97
CA ALA A 98 -12.71 1.66 -1.50
C ALA A 98 -11.77 0.88 -0.56
N THR A 99 -10.79 1.56 0.04
CA THR A 99 -9.90 0.97 1.04
C THR A 99 -10.65 0.55 2.30
N LEU A 100 -11.66 1.31 2.76
CA LEU A 100 -12.53 0.92 3.87
C LEU A 100 -13.30 -0.37 3.54
N GLY A 101 -13.93 -0.41 2.36
CA GLY A 101 -14.67 -1.59 1.90
C GLY A 101 -13.78 -2.83 1.81
N LEU A 102 -12.59 -2.69 1.23
CA LEU A 102 -11.62 -3.78 1.12
C LEU A 102 -11.10 -4.23 2.49
N THR A 103 -10.81 -3.30 3.40
CA THR A 103 -10.38 -3.60 4.78
C THR A 103 -11.44 -4.42 5.53
N PHE A 104 -12.71 -4.00 5.48
CA PHE A 104 -13.80 -4.77 6.08
C PHE A 104 -13.90 -6.17 5.48
N TRP A 105 -13.88 -6.26 4.15
CA TRP A 105 -14.04 -7.53 3.44
C TRP A 105 -12.90 -8.50 3.77
N LEU A 106 -11.64 -8.04 3.78
CA LEU A 106 -10.48 -8.85 4.15
C LEU A 106 -10.54 -9.29 5.61
N GLY A 107 -10.84 -8.36 6.53
CA GLY A 107 -10.96 -8.70 7.96
C GLY A 107 -12.04 -9.73 8.23
N ARG A 108 -13.18 -9.62 7.54
CA ARG A 108 -14.25 -10.62 7.59
C ARG A 108 -13.85 -11.96 6.97
N ARG A 109 -13.17 -11.94 5.83
CA ARG A 109 -12.80 -13.13 5.06
C ARG A 109 -11.74 -13.97 5.76
N TRP A 110 -10.70 -13.32 6.29
CA TRP A 110 -9.55 -13.99 6.88
C TRP A 110 -9.72 -14.30 8.36
N PHE A 111 -10.62 -13.59 9.05
CA PHE A 111 -10.85 -13.76 10.47
C PHE A 111 -12.36 -13.90 10.75
N SER A 112 -13.04 -12.80 11.09
CA SER A 112 -14.45 -12.81 11.45
C SER A 112 -15.13 -11.48 11.12
N PRO A 113 -16.47 -11.43 10.99
CA PRO A 113 -17.18 -10.18 10.76
C PRO A 113 -16.90 -9.11 11.82
N GLY A 114 -16.69 -9.50 13.08
CA GLY A 114 -16.34 -8.59 14.16
C GLY A 114 -14.97 -7.95 13.96
N VAL A 115 -13.95 -8.74 13.59
CA VAL A 115 -12.61 -8.22 13.25
C VAL A 115 -12.69 -7.26 12.06
N GLY A 116 -13.46 -7.61 11.03
CA GLY A 116 -13.71 -6.73 9.90
C GLY A 116 -14.34 -5.39 10.31
N LEU A 117 -15.36 -5.41 11.18
CA LEU A 117 -16.02 -4.20 11.70
C LEU A 117 -15.07 -3.33 12.53
N ILE A 118 -14.25 -3.93 13.41
CA ILE A 118 -13.29 -3.19 14.23
C ILE A 118 -12.23 -2.52 13.34
N ALA A 119 -11.68 -3.26 12.37
CA ALA A 119 -10.67 -2.75 11.45
C ALA A 119 -11.19 -1.58 10.62
N VAL A 120 -12.38 -1.71 10.02
CA VAL A 120 -12.97 -0.62 9.23
C VAL A 120 -13.41 0.56 10.11
N THR A 121 -13.87 0.32 11.34
CA THR A 121 -14.21 1.41 12.27
C THR A 121 -13.00 2.26 12.58
N GLY A 122 -11.87 1.64 12.93
CA GLY A 122 -10.62 2.35 13.19
C GLY A 122 -10.19 3.21 12.01
N LEU A 123 -10.22 2.64 10.80
CA LEU A 123 -9.79 3.36 9.59
C LEU A 123 -10.80 4.43 9.13
N ALA A 124 -12.10 4.25 9.39
CA ALA A 124 -13.15 5.18 8.99
C ALA A 124 -13.04 6.53 9.72
N ILE A 125 -12.69 6.49 11.02
CA ILE A 125 -12.63 7.65 11.91
C ILE A 125 -11.21 8.17 12.18
N ALA A 126 -10.17 7.47 11.71
CA ALA A 126 -8.79 7.90 11.90
C ALA A 126 -8.53 9.27 11.24
N PRO A 127 -8.06 10.29 11.99
CA PRO A 127 -7.83 11.63 11.45
C PRO A 127 -6.89 11.63 10.24
N ALA A 128 -5.79 10.87 10.31
CA ALA A 128 -4.85 10.75 9.20
C ALA A 128 -5.48 10.09 7.96
N ALA A 129 -6.34 9.08 8.16
CA ALA A 129 -7.03 8.44 7.04
C ALA A 129 -8.05 9.38 6.40
N ILE A 130 -8.77 10.17 7.19
CA ILE A 130 -9.70 11.20 6.67
C ILE A 130 -8.93 12.27 5.91
N GLU A 131 -7.89 12.84 6.52
CA GLU A 131 -7.07 13.89 5.91
C GLU A 131 -6.47 13.44 4.58
N TRP A 132 -5.74 12.34 4.56
CA TRP A 132 -4.99 11.92 3.39
C TRP A 132 -5.83 11.30 2.28
N SER A 133 -7.07 10.91 2.58
CA SER A 133 -8.08 10.57 1.57
C SER A 133 -8.99 11.73 1.19
N SER A 134 -8.83 12.91 1.77
CA SER A 134 -9.64 14.09 1.40
C SER A 134 -8.81 15.17 0.68
N ARG A 135 -7.48 15.05 0.70
CA ARG A 135 -6.55 15.92 -0.04
C ARG A 135 -6.31 15.40 -1.46
N ALA A 136 -5.97 16.31 -2.38
CA ALA A 136 -5.52 16.01 -3.74
C ALA A 136 -4.09 15.43 -3.72
N ARG A 137 -3.96 14.25 -3.11
CA ARG A 137 -2.72 13.54 -2.84
C ARG A 137 -2.90 12.05 -3.07
N MET A 138 -1.78 11.42 -3.38
CA MET A 138 -1.71 10.03 -3.84
C MET A 138 -1.83 8.97 -2.74
N TYR A 139 -1.84 9.37 -1.46
CA TYR A 139 -1.72 8.42 -0.34
C TYR A 139 -2.90 7.45 -0.21
N ALA A 140 -4.14 7.90 -0.50
CA ALA A 140 -5.29 7.00 -0.46
C ALA A 140 -5.25 5.96 -1.60
N LEU A 141 -4.83 6.37 -2.80
CA LEU A 141 -4.60 5.44 -3.91
C LEU A 141 -3.48 4.45 -3.58
N LEU A 142 -2.39 4.94 -2.99
CA LEU A 142 -1.27 4.12 -2.55
C LEU A 142 -1.75 3.06 -1.54
N GLN A 143 -2.49 3.46 -0.51
CA GLN A 143 -2.99 2.55 0.52
C GLN A 143 -3.88 1.44 -0.09
N LEU A 144 -4.77 1.80 -1.02
CA LEU A 144 -5.60 0.84 -1.75
C LEU A 144 -4.75 -0.16 -2.54
N LEU A 145 -3.80 0.32 -3.35
CA LEU A 145 -2.97 -0.51 -4.22
C LEU A 145 -2.03 -1.41 -3.42
N VAL A 146 -1.50 -0.93 -2.29
CA VAL A 146 -0.71 -1.73 -1.35
C VAL A 146 -1.56 -2.86 -0.78
N LEU A 147 -2.77 -2.57 -0.31
CA LEU A 147 -3.66 -3.59 0.26
C LEU A 147 -4.08 -4.63 -0.78
N LEU A 148 -4.39 -4.18 -2.01
CA LEU A 148 -4.66 -5.07 -3.15
C LEU A 148 -3.46 -5.95 -3.49
N THR A 149 -2.26 -5.37 -3.55
CA THR A 149 -1.02 -6.12 -3.82
C THR A 149 -0.84 -7.25 -2.81
N LEU A 150 -0.95 -6.95 -1.52
CA LEU A 150 -0.78 -7.94 -0.45
C LEU A 150 -1.84 -9.04 -0.52
N TRP A 151 -3.11 -8.67 -0.67
CA TRP A 151 -4.22 -9.63 -0.77
C TRP A 151 -4.07 -10.56 -1.98
N LEU A 152 -3.87 -9.98 -3.17
CA LEU A 152 -3.78 -10.73 -4.42
C LEU A 152 -2.53 -11.62 -4.47
N ALA A 153 -1.39 -11.12 -3.97
CA ALA A 153 -0.17 -11.92 -3.88
C ALA A 153 -0.36 -13.12 -2.94
N TYR A 154 -0.93 -12.88 -1.75
CA TYR A 154 -1.21 -13.93 -0.77
C TYR A 154 -2.14 -15.01 -1.34
N GLU A 155 -3.33 -14.63 -1.82
CA GLU A 155 -4.30 -15.57 -2.38
C GLU A 155 -3.76 -16.27 -3.64
N GLY A 156 -3.01 -15.56 -4.49
CA GLY A 156 -2.40 -16.10 -5.70
C GLY A 156 -1.32 -17.16 -5.43
N ILE A 157 -0.56 -17.02 -4.35
CA ILE A 157 0.43 -18.01 -3.91
C ILE A 157 -0.27 -19.20 -3.23
N VAL A 158 -1.16 -18.93 -2.28
CA VAL A 158 -1.87 -19.98 -1.51
C VAL A 158 -2.70 -20.87 -2.44
N GLN A 159 -3.52 -20.26 -3.30
CA GLN A 159 -4.38 -20.98 -4.24
C GLN A 159 -3.65 -21.44 -5.50
N ASN A 160 -2.36 -21.11 -5.65
CA ASN A 160 -1.57 -21.36 -6.86
C ASN A 160 -2.22 -20.81 -8.16
N ARG A 161 -2.84 -19.62 -8.09
CA ARG A 161 -3.52 -18.98 -9.23
C ARG A 161 -2.65 -17.89 -9.84
N ALA A 162 -2.15 -18.14 -11.05
CA ALA A 162 -1.28 -17.20 -11.76
C ALA A 162 -1.97 -15.86 -12.03
N SER A 163 -3.25 -15.86 -12.42
CA SER A 163 -4.00 -14.62 -12.69
C SER A 163 -3.97 -13.66 -11.50
N LEU A 164 -4.17 -14.16 -10.28
CA LEU A 164 -4.10 -13.34 -9.06
C LEU A 164 -2.69 -12.78 -8.83
N ARG A 165 -1.64 -13.57 -9.08
CA ARG A 165 -0.25 -13.11 -8.94
C ARG A 165 0.11 -12.04 -9.96
N TRP A 166 -0.34 -12.19 -11.21
CA TRP A 166 -0.17 -11.17 -12.25
C TRP A 166 -0.94 -9.89 -11.92
N THR A 167 -2.18 -9.99 -11.42
CA THR A 167 -2.92 -8.81 -10.94
C THR A 167 -2.24 -8.18 -9.73
N ALA A 168 -1.60 -8.96 -8.85
CA ALA A 168 -0.80 -8.42 -7.75
C ALA A 168 0.41 -7.62 -8.25
N LEU A 169 1.14 -8.13 -9.27
CA LEU A 169 2.24 -7.41 -9.91
C LEU A 169 1.76 -6.11 -10.56
N LEU A 170 0.58 -6.12 -11.20
CA LEU A 170 -0.01 -4.91 -11.78
C LEU A 170 -0.39 -3.88 -10.70
N ALA A 171 -1.02 -4.32 -9.61
CA ALA A 171 -1.31 -3.46 -8.47
C ALA A 171 -0.02 -2.90 -7.84
N TYR A 172 1.03 -3.73 -7.77
CA TYR A 172 2.33 -3.33 -7.23
C TYR A 172 3.04 -2.28 -8.11
N LEU A 173 3.02 -2.48 -9.43
CA LEU A 173 3.47 -1.47 -10.39
C LEU A 173 2.72 -0.15 -10.15
N GLY A 174 1.38 -0.21 -10.08
CA GLY A 174 0.57 0.96 -9.76
C GLY A 174 0.98 1.63 -8.44
N ALA A 175 1.25 0.85 -7.39
CA ALA A 175 1.69 1.37 -6.10
C ALA A 175 3.05 2.08 -6.20
N THR A 176 4.03 1.50 -6.91
CA THR A 176 5.35 2.12 -7.12
C THR A 176 5.30 3.38 -7.97
N LEU A 177 4.42 3.43 -8.97
CA LEU A 177 4.15 4.65 -9.76
C LEU A 177 3.33 5.69 -8.98
N THR A 178 2.61 5.27 -7.94
CA THR A 178 1.91 6.19 -7.05
C THR A 178 2.87 6.78 -6.03
N HIS A 179 3.76 5.97 -5.46
CA HIS A 179 4.78 6.45 -4.54
C HIS A 179 5.96 5.48 -4.46
N PHE A 180 7.17 6.02 -4.57
CA PHE A 180 8.41 5.23 -4.51
C PHE A 180 8.56 4.39 -3.23
N VAL A 181 7.94 4.80 -2.11
CA VAL A 181 7.98 4.06 -0.82
C VAL A 181 7.42 2.64 -0.95
N ALA A 182 6.56 2.37 -1.95
CA ALA A 182 6.05 1.03 -2.21
C ALA A 182 7.17 0.02 -2.54
N VAL A 183 8.35 0.46 -2.99
CA VAL A 183 9.53 -0.42 -3.17
C VAL A 183 9.89 -1.15 -1.87
N ALA A 184 9.61 -0.56 -0.71
CA ALA A 184 9.83 -1.20 0.60
C ALA A 184 9.00 -2.47 0.83
N LEU A 185 7.94 -2.72 0.03
CA LEU A 185 7.20 -3.98 0.06
C LEU A 185 7.95 -5.14 -0.60
N ALA A 186 9.00 -4.89 -1.37
CA ALA A 186 9.67 -5.95 -2.11
C ALA A 186 10.29 -7.03 -1.21
N PRO A 187 11.09 -6.69 -0.17
CA PRO A 187 11.61 -7.68 0.76
C PRO A 187 10.51 -8.52 1.43
N PRO A 188 9.46 -7.95 2.08
CA PRO A 188 8.44 -8.77 2.72
C PRO A 188 7.62 -9.61 1.72
N LEU A 189 7.36 -9.13 0.50
CA LEU A 189 6.69 -9.93 -0.54
C LEU A 189 7.51 -11.16 -0.95
N VAL A 190 8.81 -10.98 -1.18
CA VAL A 190 9.72 -12.08 -1.53
C VAL A 190 9.85 -13.07 -0.37
N LEU A 191 10.08 -12.58 0.85
CA LEU A 191 10.19 -13.42 2.04
C LEU A 191 8.91 -14.19 2.33
N ALA A 192 7.74 -13.56 2.21
CA ALA A 192 6.46 -14.23 2.37
C ALA A 192 6.25 -15.32 1.30
N GLY A 193 6.63 -15.05 0.04
CA GLY A 193 6.57 -16.03 -1.04
C GLY A 193 7.45 -17.25 -0.75
N ILE A 194 8.69 -17.03 -0.32
CA ILE A 194 9.63 -18.10 0.09
C ILE A 194 9.07 -18.90 1.27
N ALA A 195 8.56 -18.22 2.31
CA ALA A 195 8.03 -18.86 3.50
C ALA A 195 6.80 -19.75 3.20
N ILE A 196 5.87 -19.27 2.38
CA ILE A 196 4.68 -20.05 1.98
C ILE A 196 5.09 -21.23 1.10
N TRP A 197 6.01 -21.02 0.16
CA TRP A 197 6.56 -22.10 -0.67
C TRP A 197 7.23 -23.18 0.19
N TRP A 198 8.05 -22.78 1.16
CA TRP A 198 8.77 -23.69 2.05
C TRP A 198 7.81 -24.52 2.93
N ARG A 199 6.78 -23.88 3.50
CA ARG A 199 5.72 -24.58 4.26
C ARG A 199 4.99 -25.61 3.40
N LYS A 200 4.64 -25.24 2.16
CA LYS A 200 3.93 -26.14 1.22
C LYS A 200 4.81 -27.32 0.80
N ARG A 201 6.13 -27.12 0.69
CA ARG A 201 7.09 -28.18 0.40
C ARG A 201 7.21 -29.15 1.57
N ARG A 202 7.37 -28.66 2.80
CA ARG A 202 7.41 -29.52 4.01
C ARG A 202 6.15 -30.37 4.17
N GLY A 203 4.96 -29.75 4.06
CA GLY A 203 3.71 -30.51 4.16
C GLY A 203 3.51 -31.55 3.05
N ARG A 204 4.12 -31.34 1.86
CA ARG A 204 4.15 -32.33 0.78
C ARG A 204 5.18 -33.42 1.02
N GLU A 205 6.33 -33.09 1.61
CA GLU A 205 7.34 -34.07 2.01
C GLU A 205 6.77 -34.97 3.09
N ASP A 206 6.16 -34.45 4.16
CA ASP A 206 5.48 -35.23 5.21
C ASP A 206 4.38 -36.15 4.66
N ALA A 207 3.63 -35.69 3.65
CA ALA A 207 2.62 -36.51 2.96
C ALA A 207 3.25 -37.56 2.02
N ARG A 208 4.35 -37.22 1.33
CA ARG A 208 5.10 -38.14 0.44
C ARG A 208 5.92 -39.17 1.21
N THR A 209 6.32 -38.92 2.46
CA THR A 209 6.96 -39.93 3.31
C THR A 209 5.98 -41.06 3.69
N ARG A 210 4.66 -40.87 3.49
CA ARG A 210 3.63 -41.92 3.63
C ARG A 210 3.31 -42.68 2.33
N GLU A 211 3.69 -42.15 1.17
CA GLU A 211 3.50 -42.79 -0.15
C GLU A 211 4.82 -42.76 -0.91
N ALA A 212 5.62 -43.81 -0.76
CA ALA A 212 6.97 -43.88 -1.28
C ALA A 212 7.05 -43.77 -2.83
N LEU A 213 8.15 -43.14 -3.26
CA LEU A 213 8.90 -43.33 -4.52
C LEU A 213 8.33 -42.78 -5.84
N SER A 214 8.80 -41.59 -6.22
CA SER A 214 9.48 -41.38 -7.52
C SER A 214 10.22 -40.02 -7.56
N PRO A 215 11.55 -39.96 -7.78
CA PRO A 215 12.34 -38.73 -7.59
C PRO A 215 12.29 -37.68 -8.71
N HIS A 216 11.60 -37.92 -9.83
CA HIS A 216 11.91 -37.18 -11.07
C HIS A 216 10.93 -36.07 -11.50
N ARG A 217 10.15 -35.47 -10.59
CA ARG A 217 9.26 -34.34 -10.94
C ARG A 217 9.26 -33.18 -9.95
N LEU A 218 10.44 -32.78 -9.45
CA LEU A 218 10.57 -31.66 -8.50
C LEU A 218 11.22 -30.40 -9.06
N ILE A 219 11.65 -30.41 -10.33
CA ILE A 219 12.16 -29.23 -11.03
C ILE A 219 11.33 -29.05 -12.31
N ALA A 220 10.02 -28.94 -12.15
CA ALA A 220 9.20 -28.26 -13.16
C ALA A 220 9.16 -26.79 -12.73
N SER A 221 10.19 -26.06 -13.14
CA SER A 221 10.20 -24.60 -13.21
C SER A 221 8.96 -24.18 -14.01
N SER A 222 7.89 -23.81 -13.31
CA SER A 222 6.73 -23.23 -13.98
C SER A 222 7.21 -21.98 -14.71
N PRO A 223 7.10 -21.87 -16.05
CA PRO A 223 7.61 -20.73 -16.82
C PRO A 223 7.06 -19.40 -16.31
N HIS A 224 5.89 -19.45 -15.67
CA HIS A 224 5.28 -18.33 -14.97
C HIS A 224 6.14 -17.77 -13.81
N LEU A 225 6.86 -18.57 -13.03
CA LEU A 225 7.64 -18.05 -11.89
C LEU A 225 8.84 -17.22 -12.34
N LEU A 226 9.56 -17.67 -13.39
CA LEU A 226 10.67 -16.90 -13.96
C LEU A 226 10.17 -15.61 -14.61
N ALA A 227 9.05 -15.68 -15.33
CA ALA A 227 8.41 -14.50 -15.91
C ALA A 227 7.90 -13.53 -14.82
N GLU A 228 7.24 -14.03 -13.78
CA GLU A 228 6.77 -13.24 -12.63
C GLU A 228 7.95 -12.56 -11.92
N ALA A 229 9.06 -13.27 -11.70
CA ALA A 229 10.28 -12.70 -11.11
C ALA A 229 10.91 -11.63 -12.01
N ALA A 230 11.00 -11.89 -13.32
CA ALA A 230 11.53 -10.92 -14.28
C ALA A 230 10.67 -9.63 -14.32
N VAL A 231 9.34 -9.77 -14.34
CA VAL A 231 8.43 -8.61 -14.27
C VAL A 231 8.54 -7.89 -12.93
N PHE A 232 8.65 -8.61 -11.82
CA PHE A 232 8.87 -8.00 -10.51
C PHE A 232 10.17 -7.17 -10.47
N THR A 233 11.28 -7.71 -10.99
CA THR A 233 12.54 -6.98 -11.12
C THR A 233 12.41 -5.78 -12.05
N LEU A 234 11.68 -5.91 -13.16
CA LEU A 234 11.41 -4.81 -14.08
C LEU A 234 10.61 -3.69 -13.40
N ILE A 235 9.59 -4.02 -12.61
CA ILE A 235 8.81 -3.03 -11.83
C ILE A 235 9.74 -2.23 -10.91
N LEU A 236 10.65 -2.90 -10.21
CA LEU A 236 11.64 -2.23 -9.36
C LEU A 236 12.56 -1.33 -10.19
N ALA A 237 13.11 -1.82 -11.29
CA ALA A 237 13.96 -1.03 -12.17
C ALA A 237 13.24 0.23 -12.69
N VAL A 238 11.97 0.10 -13.11
CA VAL A 238 11.12 1.22 -13.52
C VAL A 238 10.90 2.20 -12.37
N ALA A 239 10.58 1.73 -11.17
CA ALA A 239 10.37 2.59 -10.00
C ALA A 239 11.63 3.42 -9.67
N PHE A 240 12.81 2.81 -9.71
CA PHE A 240 14.09 3.51 -9.51
C PHE A 240 14.39 4.48 -10.64
N LEU A 241 14.09 4.12 -11.90
CA LEU A 241 14.27 5.01 -13.05
C LEU A 241 13.38 6.25 -12.93
N VAL A 242 12.09 6.07 -12.64
CA VAL A 242 11.13 7.17 -12.43
C VAL A 242 11.56 8.06 -11.27
N LYS A 243 12.04 7.46 -10.17
CA LYS A 243 12.54 8.23 -9.02
C LYS A 243 13.76 9.07 -9.42
N ARG A 244 14.69 8.48 -10.16
CA ARG A 244 15.88 9.17 -10.66
C ARG A 244 15.55 10.30 -11.62
N THR A 245 14.54 10.15 -12.48
CA THR A 245 14.11 11.22 -13.38
C THR A 245 13.48 12.40 -12.64
N GLY A 246 12.74 12.15 -11.56
CA GLY A 246 12.12 13.21 -10.75
C GLY A 246 13.08 13.94 -9.81
N GLN A 247 14.19 13.30 -9.44
CA GLN A 247 15.25 13.90 -8.62
C GLN A 247 16.61 13.66 -9.25
N PRO A 248 16.95 14.36 -10.35
CA PRO A 248 18.23 14.15 -11.05
C PRO A 248 19.46 14.39 -10.16
N LYS A 249 19.28 15.03 -9.00
CA LYS A 249 20.34 15.37 -8.04
C LYS A 249 20.20 14.75 -6.63
N GLY A 250 19.34 13.75 -6.40
CA GLY A 250 19.25 13.09 -5.08
C GLY A 250 18.81 14.01 -3.92
N ILE A 251 18.58 13.44 -2.72
CA ILE A 251 18.11 14.17 -1.52
C ILE A 251 19.21 15.09 -0.93
N GLU A 252 20.46 14.86 -1.29
CA GLU A 252 21.56 15.82 -1.23
C GLU A 252 22.12 15.95 -2.63
N ALA A 253 22.52 17.15 -3.04
CA ALA A 253 23.29 17.31 -4.26
C ALA A 253 24.48 16.37 -4.19
N LEU A 254 24.49 15.34 -5.04
CA LEU A 254 25.68 14.51 -5.19
C LEU A 254 26.78 15.43 -5.69
N GLU A 255 27.67 15.83 -4.78
CA GLU A 255 28.86 16.62 -5.10
C GLU A 255 29.79 15.82 -6.02
N ALA A 256 29.61 14.50 -6.04
CA ALA A 256 30.37 13.57 -6.84
C ALA A 256 29.98 13.64 -8.33
N SER A 257 30.90 14.16 -9.15
CA SER A 257 30.83 14.11 -10.61
C SER A 257 31.12 12.69 -11.13
N GLY A 258 30.08 11.86 -11.28
CA GLY A 258 30.20 10.52 -11.91
C GLY A 258 29.34 9.44 -11.23
N ALA A 259 28.99 8.39 -11.98
CA ALA A 259 28.08 7.35 -11.50
C ALA A 259 28.65 6.51 -10.33
N LEU A 260 29.93 6.12 -10.41
CA LEU A 260 30.60 5.32 -9.37
C LEU A 260 30.84 6.13 -8.07
N PRO A 261 31.40 7.35 -8.12
CA PRO A 261 31.52 8.21 -6.93
C PRO A 261 30.17 8.57 -6.31
N GLY A 262 29.15 8.84 -7.13
CA GLY A 262 27.78 9.08 -6.66
C GLY A 262 27.18 7.87 -5.94
N LEU A 263 27.43 6.65 -6.42
CA LEU A 263 27.04 5.42 -5.72
C LEU A 263 27.77 5.26 -4.37
N GLY A 264 29.05 5.62 -4.30
CA GLY A 264 29.82 5.63 -3.05
C GLY A 264 29.28 6.64 -2.04
N GLN A 265 28.94 7.85 -2.48
CA GLN A 265 28.33 8.87 -1.61
C GLN A 265 26.95 8.44 -1.12
N VAL A 266 26.10 7.90 -2.00
CA VAL A 266 24.80 7.30 -1.64
C VAL A 266 24.99 6.19 -0.62
N PHE A 267 25.92 5.26 -0.87
CA PHE A 267 26.23 4.20 0.08
C PHE A 267 26.64 4.80 1.43
N ASN A 268 27.48 5.83 1.46
CA ASN A 268 27.94 6.45 2.71
C ASN A 268 26.81 7.16 3.49
N ILE A 269 25.94 7.91 2.79
CA ILE A 269 24.74 8.55 3.38
C ILE A 269 23.83 7.48 3.98
N TYR A 270 23.56 6.41 3.23
CA TYR A 270 22.69 5.32 3.67
C TYR A 270 23.40 4.29 4.54
N SER A 271 24.73 4.28 4.69
CA SER A 271 25.45 3.36 5.57
C SER A 271 25.72 3.98 6.94
N ASN A 272 25.55 5.29 7.07
CA ASN A 272 25.61 6.00 8.35
C ASN A 272 24.33 5.77 9.18
N PHE A 273 23.88 4.52 9.26
CA PHE A 273 22.83 4.11 10.17
C PHE A 273 23.42 4.08 11.58
N SER A 274 22.88 4.91 12.47
CA SER A 274 23.14 4.74 13.90
C SER A 274 22.44 3.46 14.36
N PHE A 275 23.22 2.44 14.72
CA PHE A 275 22.72 1.26 15.42
C PHE A 275 22.45 1.53 16.90
N ASN A 276 22.63 2.77 17.37
CA ASN A 276 22.27 3.14 18.72
C ASN A 276 20.73 3.13 18.84
N PRO A 277 20.16 2.18 19.59
CA PRO A 277 18.71 2.06 19.71
C PRO A 277 18.09 3.29 20.38
N ILE A 278 18.86 4.04 21.18
CA ILE A 278 18.38 5.26 21.84
C ILE A 278 18.16 6.37 20.81
N ASP A 279 19.16 6.64 19.97
CA ASP A 279 19.06 7.68 18.93
C ASP A 279 17.96 7.33 17.92
N GLY A 280 17.91 6.06 17.51
CA GLY A 280 16.85 5.55 16.65
C GLY A 280 15.46 5.72 17.27
N TRP A 281 15.30 5.37 18.55
CA TRP A 281 14.04 5.58 19.26
C TRP A 281 13.68 7.07 19.38
N GLN A 282 14.61 7.93 19.76
CA GLN A 282 14.35 9.38 19.87
C GLN A 282 13.89 9.98 18.54
N ALA A 283 14.46 9.54 17.42
CA ALA A 283 14.08 10.01 16.09
C ALA A 283 12.65 9.59 15.70
N ILE A 284 12.21 8.38 16.08
CA ILE A 284 10.91 7.82 15.65
C ILE A 284 9.80 7.95 16.70
N ALA A 285 10.13 8.10 17.99
CA ALA A 285 9.19 8.12 19.09
C ALA A 285 8.09 9.19 18.94
N PRO A 286 8.38 10.43 18.47
CA PRO A 286 7.34 11.44 18.28
C PRO A 286 6.22 10.98 17.34
N PHE A 287 6.52 10.13 16.36
CA PHE A 287 5.52 9.55 15.45
C PHE A 287 4.57 8.61 16.18
N TYR A 288 5.10 7.75 17.05
CA TYR A 288 4.33 6.76 17.80
C TYR A 288 3.60 7.33 19.03
N LEU A 289 4.07 8.47 19.54
CA LEU A 289 3.51 9.12 20.73
C LEU A 289 2.48 10.20 20.41
N THR A 290 2.11 10.39 19.14
CA THR A 290 1.01 11.29 18.79
C THR A 290 -0.31 10.79 19.39
N LEU A 291 -1.19 11.72 19.81
CA LEU A 291 -2.49 11.35 20.39
C LEU A 291 -3.31 10.40 19.49
N PRO A 292 -3.38 10.59 18.16
CA PRO A 292 -4.01 9.61 17.28
C PRO A 292 -3.35 8.23 17.36
N ALA A 293 -2.02 8.14 17.30
CA ALA A 293 -1.33 6.85 17.37
C ALA A 293 -1.61 6.12 18.70
N LEU A 294 -1.62 6.86 19.81
CA LEU A 294 -1.94 6.32 21.14
C LEU A 294 -3.38 5.80 21.25
N ILE A 295 -4.35 6.43 20.55
CA ILE A 295 -5.74 5.98 20.53
C ILE A 295 -5.91 4.75 19.63
N PHE A 296 -5.29 4.73 18.44
CA PHE A 296 -5.50 3.67 17.46
C PHE A 296 -4.66 2.42 17.70
N ALA A 297 -3.54 2.50 18.44
CA ALA A 297 -2.74 1.33 18.79
C ALA A 297 -3.51 0.30 19.65
N PRO A 298 -4.23 0.67 20.72
CA PRO A 298 -5.12 -0.23 21.44
C PRO A 298 -6.21 -0.83 20.55
N PHE A 299 -6.79 -0.06 19.63
CA PHE A 299 -7.78 -0.58 18.67
C PHE A 299 -7.22 -1.71 17.80
N ALA A 300 -6.00 -1.52 17.28
CA ALA A 300 -5.32 -2.56 16.51
C ALA A 300 -5.01 -3.79 17.37
N LEU A 301 -4.56 -3.60 18.61
CA LEU A 301 -4.29 -4.69 19.54
C LEU A 301 -5.55 -5.50 19.87
N ILE A 302 -6.67 -4.83 20.11
CA ILE A 302 -7.98 -5.48 20.34
C ILE A 302 -8.38 -6.32 19.13
N ALA A 303 -8.22 -5.79 17.91
CA ALA A 303 -8.51 -6.55 16.69
C ALA A 303 -7.65 -7.82 16.58
N ILE A 304 -6.36 -7.71 16.91
CA ILE A 304 -5.42 -8.85 16.92
C ILE A 304 -5.83 -9.88 17.97
N VAL A 305 -6.10 -9.46 19.20
CA VAL A 305 -6.52 -10.36 20.29
C VAL A 305 -7.81 -11.08 19.91
N ILE A 306 -8.82 -10.36 19.42
CA ILE A 306 -10.08 -10.96 18.97
C ILE A 306 -9.84 -11.93 17.80
N SER A 307 -8.91 -11.64 16.89
CA SER A 307 -8.60 -12.55 15.78
C SER A 307 -8.05 -13.90 16.26
N PHE A 308 -7.22 -13.90 17.32
CA PHE A 308 -6.72 -15.13 17.93
C PHE A 308 -7.81 -15.87 18.72
N LEU A 309 -8.67 -15.13 19.43
CA LEU A 309 -9.77 -15.74 20.19
C LEU A 309 -10.90 -16.29 19.31
N ALA A 310 -11.07 -15.72 18.12
CA ALA A 310 -12.07 -16.15 17.13
C ALA A 310 -11.54 -17.21 16.17
N SER A 311 -10.26 -17.59 16.26
CA SER A 311 -9.69 -18.68 15.48
C SER A 311 -10.11 -20.02 16.13
N PRO A 312 -10.73 -20.95 15.36
CA PRO A 312 -11.17 -22.24 15.88
C PRO A 312 -10.01 -23.16 16.31
#